data_AF-A0AAN6P5V7-F1
#
_entry.id   AF-A0AAN6P5V7-F1
#
_cell.length_a   1.000
_cell.length_b   1.000
_cell.length_c   1.000
_cell.angle_alpha   90.00
_cell.angle_beta   90.00
_cell.angle_gamma   90.00
#
_symmetry.space_group_name_H-M   'P 1'
#
loop_
_entity.id
_entity.type
_entity.pdbx_description
1 polymer ?
#
loop_
_entity_poly.entity_id
_entity_poly.type
_entity_poly.pdbx_seq_one_letter_code
_entity_poly.pdbx_strand_id
1 'polypeptide(L)'
;MEYWAQNLDWSRLRRLRLYDSSVPLAADLAPQLTALDEIELSSDYDGDNMNIPAFFNNLPSTLASVSLPSVPTSGLSTLTAHAARLHTLSIHTSPLTNQDLSLLRDALPLLKTLTVVCTRDAGTWPHDTLSILASFPRLQSLTIWFPIGPADAPHEPYLTLSSASRLFTELRERGASKLWRLRVHSGFKPRPFLGFPADSAYWWGHNVTSFVCQGHGDDGHAPRVTRCLKLSREQNERLRRVSRGERMKKEEENHIEFLVALRGPMTMDNYLNWRKERGRYY
;
A
#
# COMPACT_ATOMS: atom_id res chain seq x y z
N MET A 1 11.30 32.10 0.49
CA MET A 1 11.59 30.65 0.37
C MET A 1 13.06 30.41 0.05
N GLU A 2 13.66 31.16 -0.89
CA GLU A 2 15.11 31.10 -1.23
C GLU A 2 16.07 31.26 -0.04
N TYR A 3 15.70 32.04 0.98
CA TYR A 3 16.51 32.25 2.17
C TYR A 3 16.99 30.92 2.80
N TRP A 4 16.10 29.94 2.94
CA TRP A 4 16.47 28.65 3.55
C TRP A 4 17.40 27.83 2.66
N ALA A 5 17.20 27.88 1.33
CA ALA A 5 18.04 27.19 0.37
C ALA A 5 19.47 27.74 0.30
N GLN A 6 19.66 29.03 0.59
CA GLN A 6 20.96 29.69 0.50
C GLN A 6 21.72 29.77 1.83
N ASN A 7 21.01 29.72 2.98
CA ASN A 7 21.61 30.00 4.29
C ASN A 7 21.76 28.77 5.18
N LEU A 8 21.28 27.60 4.75
CA LEU A 8 21.47 26.35 5.48
C LEU A 8 22.37 25.40 4.69
N ASP A 9 23.21 24.66 5.41
CA ASP A 9 23.98 23.56 4.83
C ASP A 9 23.09 22.31 4.73
N TRP A 10 22.66 21.99 3.51
CA TRP A 10 21.81 20.83 3.21
C TRP A 10 22.61 19.57 2.88
N SER A 11 23.94 19.64 2.78
CA SER A 11 24.81 18.54 2.34
C SER A 11 24.74 17.30 3.22
N ARG A 12 24.37 17.48 4.50
CA ARG A 12 24.23 16.42 5.50
C ARG A 12 22.83 15.87 5.64
N LEU A 13 21.84 16.43 4.92
CA LEU A 13 20.46 16.01 5.01
C LEU A 13 20.32 14.58 4.45
N ARG A 14 19.92 13.63 5.30
CA ARG A 14 19.74 12.23 4.90
C ARG A 14 18.31 11.87 4.52
N ARG A 15 17.33 12.60 5.05
CA ARG A 15 15.90 12.32 4.88
C ARG A 15 15.15 13.59 4.56
N LEU A 16 14.37 13.58 3.50
CA LEU A 16 13.54 14.70 3.09
C LEU A 16 12.10 14.26 2.94
N ARG A 17 11.20 14.91 3.67
CA ARG A 17 9.75 14.74 3.52
C ARG A 17 9.15 16.04 3.03
N LEU A 18 8.36 15.97 1.97
CA LEU A 18 7.78 17.13 1.31
C LEU A 18 6.28 16.93 1.20
N TYR A 19 5.55 17.99 1.50
CA TYR A 19 4.10 18.06 1.44
C TYR A 19 3.70 19.18 0.49
N ASP A 20 2.68 18.92 -0.34
CA ASP A 20 2.02 19.79 -1.36
C ASP A 20 2.79 21.05 -1.83
N SER A 21 2.99 22.07 -1.00
CA SER A 21 3.55 23.35 -1.41
C SER A 21 5.09 23.42 -1.47
N SER A 22 5.83 22.38 -1.10
CA SER A 22 7.30 22.46 -0.88
C SER A 22 8.18 21.84 -1.98
N VAL A 23 7.62 21.31 -3.06
CA VAL A 23 8.43 20.60 -4.08
C VAL A 23 9.21 21.53 -5.02
N PRO A 24 8.74 22.73 -5.42
CA PRO A 24 9.59 23.67 -6.14
C PRO A 24 10.89 24.00 -5.40
N LEU A 25 10.80 24.19 -4.07
CA LEU A 25 11.98 24.36 -3.20
C LEU A 25 12.89 23.12 -3.23
N ALA A 26 12.32 21.92 -3.32
CA ALA A 26 13.12 20.71 -3.36
C ALA A 26 13.98 20.62 -4.63
N ALA A 27 13.44 21.02 -5.78
CA ALA A 27 14.19 21.06 -7.03
C ALA A 27 15.40 22.01 -6.94
N ASP A 28 15.23 23.18 -6.32
CA ASP A 28 16.32 24.14 -6.08
C ASP A 28 17.36 23.62 -5.08
N LEU A 29 16.93 22.85 -4.09
CA LEU A 29 17.80 22.22 -3.09
C LEU A 29 18.56 21.01 -3.63
N ALA A 30 18.02 20.30 -4.63
CA ALA A 30 18.52 19.00 -5.09
C ALA A 30 20.04 18.93 -5.29
N PRO A 31 20.71 19.91 -5.94
CA PRO A 31 22.16 19.87 -6.14
C PRO A 31 22.97 19.88 -4.83
N GLN A 32 22.40 20.40 -3.74
CA GLN A 32 23.05 20.47 -2.43
C GLN A 32 22.83 19.21 -1.58
N LEU A 33 21.93 18.30 -1.97
CA LEU A 33 21.50 17.15 -1.17
C LEU A 33 22.45 15.94 -1.32
N THR A 34 23.74 16.15 -1.06
CA THR A 34 24.81 15.16 -1.30
C THR A 34 24.74 13.91 -0.43
N ALA A 35 24.13 13.96 0.75
CA ALA A 35 23.99 12.82 1.65
C ALA A 35 22.56 12.25 1.70
N LEU A 36 21.68 12.67 0.78
CA LEU A 36 20.28 12.25 0.82
C LEU A 36 20.15 10.76 0.52
N ASP A 37 19.51 10.04 1.43
CA ASP A 37 19.27 8.59 1.35
C ASP A 37 17.78 8.27 1.17
N GLU A 38 16.89 9.10 1.74
CA GLU A 38 15.45 8.83 1.75
C GLU A 38 14.63 10.06 1.34
N ILE A 39 13.66 9.85 0.45
CA ILE A 39 12.68 10.87 0.09
C ILE A 39 11.24 10.37 0.21
N GLU A 40 10.38 11.21 0.76
CA GLU A 40 8.94 11.01 0.79
C GLU A 40 8.23 12.25 0.25
N LEU A 41 7.62 12.11 -0.93
CA LEU A 41 6.74 13.09 -1.53
C LEU A 41 5.31 12.69 -1.19
N SER A 42 4.59 13.59 -0.52
CA SER A 42 3.17 13.42 -0.19
C SER A 42 2.40 14.59 -0.80
N SER A 43 1.96 14.43 -2.05
CA SER A 43 1.08 15.39 -2.73
C SER A 43 0.00 14.66 -3.51
N ASP A 44 -1.25 15.09 -3.36
CA ASP A 44 -2.40 14.55 -4.11
C ASP A 44 -2.67 15.32 -5.42
N TYR A 45 -1.88 16.37 -5.72
CA TYR A 45 -2.02 17.12 -6.97
C TYR A 45 -1.31 16.40 -8.12
N ASP A 46 -1.93 16.44 -9.31
CA ASP A 46 -1.38 15.89 -10.55
C ASP A 46 0.12 16.20 -10.66
N GLY A 47 0.91 15.14 -10.88
CA GLY A 47 2.38 15.16 -10.83
C GLY A 47 3.03 16.17 -11.78
N ASP A 48 2.26 16.79 -12.67
CA ASP A 48 2.68 17.85 -13.59
C ASP A 48 3.10 19.14 -12.88
N ASN A 49 2.51 19.47 -11.73
CA ASN A 49 2.86 20.72 -11.03
C ASN A 49 4.15 20.64 -10.20
N MET A 50 4.80 19.48 -10.13
CA MET A 50 5.80 19.21 -9.10
C MET A 50 7.24 19.12 -9.61
N ASN A 51 7.50 19.23 -10.92
CA ASN A 51 8.85 19.14 -11.53
C ASN A 51 9.75 18.04 -10.92
N ILE A 52 9.11 16.93 -10.52
CA ILE A 52 9.74 15.75 -9.89
C ILE A 52 10.90 15.21 -10.74
N PRO A 53 10.82 15.19 -12.09
CA PRO A 53 11.93 14.72 -12.91
C PRO A 53 13.18 15.59 -12.73
N ALA A 54 13.04 16.92 -12.67
CA ALA A 54 14.17 17.82 -12.47
C ALA A 54 14.81 17.61 -11.10
N PHE A 55 14.00 17.37 -10.05
CA PHE A 55 14.51 17.03 -8.73
C PHE A 55 15.40 15.77 -8.78
N PHE A 56 14.89 14.66 -9.31
CA PHE A 56 15.65 13.40 -9.35
C PHE A 56 16.88 13.48 -10.25
N ASN A 57 16.79 14.18 -11.39
CA ASN A 57 17.91 14.33 -12.32
C ASN A 57 19.05 15.19 -11.74
N ASN A 58 18.73 16.12 -10.85
CA ASN A 58 19.72 17.01 -10.22
C ASN A 58 20.25 16.47 -8.88
N LEU A 59 19.79 15.31 -8.42
CA LEU A 59 20.28 14.72 -7.17
C LEU A 59 21.69 14.15 -7.38
N PRO A 60 22.70 14.62 -6.63
CA PRO A 60 24.05 14.06 -6.69
C PRO A 60 24.15 12.70 -5.97
N SER A 61 23.24 12.40 -5.05
CA SER A 61 23.24 11.16 -4.28
C SER A 61 22.39 10.06 -4.93
N THR A 62 22.69 8.82 -4.57
CA THR A 62 21.86 7.66 -4.92
C THR A 62 20.95 7.31 -3.76
N LEU A 63 19.64 7.34 -4.00
CA LEU A 63 18.64 7.13 -2.96
C LEU A 63 18.48 5.65 -2.60
N ALA A 64 18.29 5.38 -1.31
CA ALA A 64 18.02 4.07 -0.76
C ALA A 64 16.51 3.81 -0.61
N SER A 65 15.72 4.87 -0.38
CA SER A 65 14.27 4.82 -0.21
C SER A 65 13.56 5.96 -0.92
N VAL A 66 12.55 5.63 -1.72
CA VAL A 66 11.71 6.59 -2.43
C VAL A 66 10.24 6.29 -2.14
N SER A 67 9.49 7.32 -1.75
CA SER A 67 8.04 7.27 -1.63
C SER A 67 7.44 8.41 -2.45
N LEU A 68 6.63 8.06 -3.43
CA LEU A 68 5.94 8.97 -4.35
C LEU A 68 4.43 8.84 -4.17
N PRO A 69 3.66 9.91 -4.41
CA PRO A 69 2.22 9.79 -4.50
C PRO A 69 1.85 8.97 -5.74
N SER A 70 2.30 9.40 -6.91
CA SER A 70 2.01 8.78 -8.21
C SER A 70 3.28 8.56 -9.04
N VAL A 71 3.13 7.85 -10.16
CA VAL A 71 4.15 7.75 -11.19
C VAL A 71 4.41 9.13 -11.80
N PRO A 72 5.67 9.59 -11.92
CA PRO A 72 5.99 10.83 -12.62
C PRO A 72 5.55 10.77 -14.08
N THR A 73 5.12 11.90 -14.65
CA THR A 73 4.72 11.96 -16.07
C THR A 73 5.88 11.71 -17.04
N SER A 74 7.13 11.95 -16.61
CA SER A 74 8.33 11.51 -17.31
C SER A 74 8.55 9.99 -17.34
N GLY A 75 7.68 9.23 -16.67
CA GLY A 75 7.83 7.80 -16.43
C GLY A 75 8.80 7.48 -15.30
N LEU A 76 9.03 6.17 -15.12
CA LEU A 76 9.82 5.60 -14.03
C LEU A 76 11.34 5.59 -14.31
N SER A 77 11.76 6.08 -15.47
CA SER A 77 13.15 6.15 -15.90
C SER A 77 14.04 6.94 -14.94
N THR A 78 13.51 8.00 -14.32
CA THR A 78 14.23 8.83 -13.33
C THR A 78 14.64 8.04 -12.08
N LEU A 79 13.89 7.00 -11.71
CA LEU A 79 14.22 6.13 -10.57
C LEU A 79 15.40 5.20 -10.87
N THR A 80 15.64 4.88 -12.14
CA THR A 80 16.68 3.95 -12.56
C THR A 80 18.09 4.48 -12.27
N ALA A 81 18.26 5.81 -12.24
CA ALA A 81 19.51 6.44 -11.82
C ALA A 81 19.91 6.07 -10.38
N HIS A 82 18.93 5.67 -9.55
CA HIS A 82 19.14 5.28 -8.16
C HIS A 82 19.18 3.75 -7.95
N ALA A 83 19.11 2.96 -9.03
CA ALA A 83 19.03 1.49 -8.98
C ALA A 83 20.12 0.82 -8.14
N ALA A 84 21.32 1.40 -8.10
CA ALA A 84 22.47 0.87 -7.37
C ALA A 84 22.29 0.82 -5.83
N ARG A 85 21.37 1.62 -5.28
CA ARG A 85 21.09 1.66 -3.83
C ARG A 85 19.61 1.52 -3.47
N LEU A 86 18.71 1.77 -4.41
CA LEU A 86 17.27 1.80 -4.14
C LEU A 86 16.75 0.42 -3.74
N HIS A 87 16.37 0.27 -2.47
CA HIS A 87 15.84 -0.96 -1.92
C HIS A 87 14.39 -0.84 -1.43
N THR A 88 13.89 0.39 -1.30
CA THR A 88 12.50 0.67 -0.89
C THR A 88 11.85 1.63 -1.88
N LEU A 89 10.73 1.21 -2.48
CA LEU A 89 9.91 2.04 -3.36
C LEU A 89 8.46 1.98 -2.90
N SER A 90 7.79 3.13 -2.83
CA SER A 90 6.37 3.22 -2.54
C SER A 90 5.68 4.19 -3.49
N ILE A 91 4.59 3.75 -4.12
CA ILE A 91 3.73 4.55 -5.00
C ILE A 91 2.29 4.36 -4.51
N HIS A 92 1.63 5.44 -4.09
CA HIS A 92 0.43 5.35 -3.21
C HIS A 92 -0.91 5.63 -3.89
N THR A 93 -0.96 6.35 -5.02
CA THR A 93 -2.22 6.86 -5.59
C THR A 93 -2.50 6.37 -7.01
N SER A 94 -1.47 6.24 -7.85
CA SER A 94 -1.63 5.75 -9.22
C SER A 94 -1.39 4.24 -9.33
N PRO A 95 -2.32 3.46 -9.91
CA PRO A 95 -2.04 2.08 -10.22
C PRO A 95 -0.94 1.98 -11.29
N LEU A 96 -0.03 1.04 -11.11
CA LEU A 96 1.03 0.76 -12.08
C LEU A 96 0.51 -0.20 -13.14
N THR A 97 0.87 0.03 -14.40
CA THR A 97 0.62 -0.95 -15.45
C THR A 97 1.56 -2.15 -15.32
N ASN A 98 1.22 -3.26 -15.99
CA ASN A 98 2.10 -4.42 -16.07
C ASN A 98 3.46 -4.07 -16.73
N GLN A 99 3.45 -3.14 -17.67
CA GLN A 99 4.68 -2.65 -18.31
C GLN A 99 5.54 -1.88 -17.31
N ASP A 100 4.95 -0.97 -16.54
CA ASP A 100 5.64 -0.22 -15.48
C ASP A 100 6.28 -1.15 -14.45
N LEU A 101 5.54 -2.15 -13.98
CA LEU A 101 6.05 -3.12 -13.01
C LEU A 101 7.20 -3.98 -13.57
N SER A 102 7.12 -4.36 -14.86
CA SER A 102 8.19 -5.10 -15.52
C SER A 102 9.45 -4.23 -15.65
N LEU A 103 9.30 -2.97 -16.04
CA LEU A 103 10.40 -2.01 -16.09
C LEU A 103 11.04 -1.81 -14.72
N LEU A 104 10.25 -1.67 -13.65
CA LEU A 104 10.78 -1.55 -12.27
C LEU A 104 11.51 -2.81 -11.84
N ARG A 105 10.97 -3.99 -12.15
CA ARG A 105 11.62 -5.27 -11.83
C ARG A 105 12.99 -5.36 -12.47
N ASP A 106 13.07 -5.02 -13.75
CA ASP A 106 14.29 -5.18 -14.54
C ASP A 106 15.32 -4.09 -14.19
N ALA A 107 14.85 -2.87 -13.90
CA ALA A 107 15.73 -1.75 -13.57
C ALA A 107 16.16 -1.68 -12.10
N LEU A 108 15.40 -2.26 -11.15
CA LEU A 108 15.68 -2.16 -9.70
C LEU A 108 15.95 -3.54 -9.07
N PRO A 109 17.08 -4.21 -9.41
CA PRO A 109 17.36 -5.57 -8.96
C PRO A 109 17.59 -5.70 -7.46
N LEU A 110 17.84 -4.58 -6.77
CA LEU A 110 18.07 -4.52 -5.33
C LEU A 110 16.80 -4.24 -4.51
N LEU A 111 15.65 -4.08 -5.15
CA LEU A 111 14.41 -3.74 -4.50
C LEU A 111 13.96 -4.84 -3.52
N LYS A 112 13.85 -4.47 -2.24
CA LYS A 112 13.44 -5.36 -1.13
C LYS A 112 12.04 -5.04 -0.64
N THR A 113 11.64 -3.78 -0.69
CA THR A 113 10.32 -3.31 -0.23
C THR A 113 9.62 -2.57 -1.34
N LEU A 114 8.40 -2.99 -1.66
CA LEU A 114 7.54 -2.36 -2.66
C LEU A 114 6.15 -2.09 -2.08
N THR A 115 5.66 -0.87 -2.25
CA THR A 115 4.26 -0.50 -1.98
C THR A 115 3.63 0.00 -3.27
N VAL A 116 2.50 -0.60 -3.67
CA VAL A 116 1.81 -0.28 -4.92
C VAL A 116 0.30 -0.32 -4.76
N VAL A 117 -0.39 0.38 -5.66
CA VAL A 117 -1.82 0.22 -5.90
C VAL A 117 -2.02 -0.72 -7.07
N CYS A 118 -2.92 -1.70 -6.93
CA CYS A 118 -3.30 -2.61 -8.00
C CYS A 118 -4.80 -2.49 -8.27
N THR A 119 -5.16 -2.26 -9.52
CA THR A 119 -6.54 -2.36 -10.00
C THR A 119 -6.92 -3.81 -10.24
N ARG A 120 -8.21 -4.08 -10.31
CA ARG A 120 -8.75 -5.41 -10.63
C ARG A 120 -9.13 -5.45 -12.09
N ASP A 121 -8.79 -6.55 -12.75
CA ASP A 121 -9.11 -6.76 -14.16
C ASP A 121 -10.52 -7.33 -14.24
N ALA A 122 -11.47 -6.51 -14.71
CA ALA A 122 -12.87 -6.90 -14.92
C ALA A 122 -13.54 -7.60 -13.70
N GLY A 123 -13.23 -7.15 -12.48
CA GLY A 123 -13.79 -7.74 -11.26
C GLY A 123 -13.15 -9.06 -10.82
N THR A 124 -11.92 -9.35 -11.27
CA THR A 124 -11.14 -10.52 -10.84
C THR A 124 -9.81 -10.11 -10.20
N TRP A 125 -9.08 -11.07 -9.62
CA TRP A 125 -7.72 -10.80 -9.13
C TRP A 125 -6.80 -10.49 -10.31
N PRO A 126 -5.92 -9.47 -10.21
CA PRO A 126 -5.04 -9.08 -11.31
C PRO A 126 -3.85 -10.05 -11.42
N HIS A 127 -4.11 -11.24 -11.97
CA HIS A 127 -3.17 -12.36 -11.95
C HIS A 127 -1.85 -12.06 -12.67
N ASP A 128 -1.88 -11.27 -13.74
CA ASP A 128 -0.68 -10.88 -14.48
C ASP A 128 0.19 -9.93 -13.65
N THR A 129 -0.43 -8.89 -13.07
CA THR A 129 0.23 -7.96 -12.15
C THR A 129 0.86 -8.70 -10.97
N LEU A 130 0.12 -9.63 -10.35
CA LEU A 130 0.60 -10.45 -9.25
C LEU A 130 1.77 -11.35 -9.66
N SER A 131 1.76 -11.88 -10.89
CA SER A 131 2.85 -12.71 -11.41
C SER A 131 4.12 -11.88 -11.62
N ILE A 132 4.00 -10.64 -12.11
CA ILE A 132 5.13 -9.73 -12.24
C ILE A 132 5.68 -9.36 -10.85
N LEU A 133 4.82 -9.01 -9.89
CA LEU A 133 5.23 -8.74 -8.51
C LEU A 133 5.96 -9.92 -7.87
N ALA A 134 5.51 -11.15 -8.14
CA ALA A 134 6.18 -12.35 -7.65
C ALA A 134 7.55 -12.60 -8.28
N SER A 135 7.81 -12.06 -9.47
CA SER A 135 9.08 -12.22 -10.20
C SER A 135 10.20 -11.27 -9.76
N PHE A 136 9.96 -10.38 -8.78
CA PHE A 136 11.03 -9.51 -8.26
C PHE A 136 12.10 -10.32 -7.49
N PRO A 137 13.38 -10.23 -7.88
CA PRO A 137 14.42 -11.19 -7.46
C PRO A 137 14.83 -11.08 -5.99
N ARG A 138 14.56 -9.93 -5.34
CA ARG A 138 14.95 -9.64 -3.96
C ARG A 138 13.80 -9.13 -3.11
N LEU A 139 12.57 -9.17 -3.60
CA LEU A 139 11.42 -8.65 -2.89
C LEU A 139 11.15 -9.46 -1.62
N GLN A 140 11.14 -8.75 -0.49
CA GLN A 140 11.06 -9.29 0.86
C GLN A 140 9.78 -8.84 1.56
N SER A 141 9.38 -7.59 1.32
CA SER A 141 8.17 -6.97 1.86
C SER A 141 7.36 -6.33 0.74
N LEU A 142 6.11 -6.74 0.59
CA LEU A 142 5.19 -6.21 -0.41
C LEU A 142 3.96 -5.62 0.29
N THR A 143 3.58 -4.41 -0.09
CA THR A 143 2.32 -3.78 0.32
C THR A 143 1.47 -3.51 -0.91
N ILE A 144 0.26 -4.06 -0.96
CA ILE A 144 -0.67 -3.88 -2.08
C ILE A 144 -1.94 -3.22 -1.57
N TRP A 145 -2.37 -2.18 -2.27
CA TRP A 145 -3.68 -1.55 -2.09
C TRP A 145 -4.60 -1.95 -3.22
N PHE A 146 -5.76 -2.52 -2.87
CA PHE A 146 -6.82 -2.85 -3.82
C PHE A 146 -8.01 -1.90 -3.59
N PRO A 147 -8.43 -1.11 -4.59
CA PRO A 147 -9.65 -0.32 -4.48
C PRO A 147 -10.85 -1.19 -4.09
N ILE A 148 -11.63 -0.75 -3.10
CA ILE A 148 -12.79 -1.52 -2.62
C ILE A 148 -13.98 -1.48 -3.57
N GLY A 149 -14.01 -0.50 -4.51
CA GLY A 149 -15.15 -0.24 -5.37
C GLY A 149 -16.16 0.77 -4.77
N PRO A 150 -17.24 1.08 -5.50
CA PRO A 150 -18.33 1.91 -5.00
C PRO A 150 -19.08 1.21 -3.85
N ALA A 151 -19.70 1.99 -2.97
CA ALA A 151 -20.37 1.45 -1.78
C ALA A 151 -21.57 0.54 -2.11
N ASP A 152 -22.22 0.77 -3.25
CA ASP A 152 -23.39 -0.01 -3.67
C ASP A 152 -23.00 -1.31 -4.38
N ALA A 153 -21.79 -1.36 -4.95
CA ALA A 153 -21.26 -2.54 -5.65
C ALA A 153 -19.75 -2.71 -5.37
N PRO A 154 -19.38 -3.14 -4.15
CA PRO A 154 -17.98 -3.37 -3.83
C PRO A 154 -17.35 -4.38 -4.79
N HIS A 155 -16.09 -4.18 -5.16
CA HIS A 155 -15.42 -5.04 -6.11
C HIS A 155 -15.19 -6.43 -5.52
N GLU A 156 -15.68 -7.45 -6.23
CA GLU A 156 -15.29 -8.84 -6.04
C GLU A 156 -14.00 -9.15 -6.80
N PRO A 157 -13.27 -10.23 -6.44
CA PRO A 157 -13.39 -11.03 -5.21
C PRO A 157 -12.89 -10.30 -3.94
N TYR A 158 -13.65 -10.31 -2.84
CA TYR A 158 -13.30 -9.50 -1.65
C TYR A 158 -11.96 -9.83 -0.98
N LEU A 159 -11.36 -8.81 -0.37
CA LEU A 159 -10.20 -8.99 0.51
C LEU A 159 -10.69 -9.43 1.90
N THR A 160 -10.47 -10.70 2.23
CA THR A 160 -10.84 -11.36 3.48
C THR A 160 -9.62 -12.07 4.07
N LEU A 161 -9.73 -12.63 5.27
CA LEU A 161 -8.66 -13.42 5.88
C LEU A 161 -8.21 -14.56 4.94
N SER A 162 -9.17 -15.26 4.36
CA SER A 162 -8.92 -16.40 3.47
C SER A 162 -8.27 -15.96 2.16
N SER A 163 -8.77 -14.90 1.51
CA SER A 163 -8.19 -14.44 0.26
C SER A 163 -6.82 -13.80 0.44
N ALA A 164 -6.56 -13.07 1.54
CA ALA A 164 -5.24 -12.55 1.89
C ALA A 164 -4.22 -13.68 2.13
N SER A 165 -4.63 -14.74 2.83
CA SER A 165 -3.78 -15.91 3.08
C SER A 165 -3.47 -16.69 1.79
N ARG A 166 -4.48 -16.82 0.91
CA ARG A 166 -4.32 -17.48 -0.39
C ARG A 166 -3.38 -16.66 -1.29
N LEU A 167 -3.58 -15.35 -1.38
CA LEU A 167 -2.74 -14.46 -2.16
C LEU A 167 -1.26 -14.52 -1.74
N PHE A 168 -0.98 -14.54 -0.42
CA PHE A 168 0.38 -14.70 0.07
C PHE A 168 1.01 -16.03 -0.36
N THR A 169 0.21 -17.10 -0.33
CA THR A 169 0.65 -18.43 -0.76
C THR A 169 0.96 -18.46 -2.25
N GLU A 170 0.03 -17.97 -3.07
CA GLU A 170 0.17 -17.92 -4.53
C GLU A 170 1.39 -17.09 -4.96
N LEU A 171 1.63 -15.92 -4.34
CA LEU A 171 2.80 -15.08 -4.66
C LEU A 171 4.13 -15.82 -4.42
N ARG A 172 4.22 -16.58 -3.31
CA ARG A 172 5.43 -17.35 -3.01
C ARG A 172 5.61 -18.53 -3.96
N GLU A 173 4.53 -19.23 -4.29
CA GLU A 173 4.52 -20.35 -5.24
C GLU A 173 4.92 -19.89 -6.66
N ARG A 174 4.58 -18.65 -7.04
CA ARG A 174 4.91 -18.05 -8.34
C ARG A 174 6.35 -17.53 -8.46
N GLY A 175 7.17 -17.60 -7.41
CA GLY A 175 8.59 -17.22 -7.47
C GLY A 175 9.05 -16.22 -6.43
N ALA A 176 8.14 -15.65 -5.63
CA ALA A 176 8.50 -14.71 -4.54
C ALA A 176 9.04 -15.45 -3.31
N SER A 177 10.05 -16.31 -3.48
CA SER A 177 10.56 -17.19 -2.43
C SER A 177 11.07 -16.44 -1.19
N LYS A 178 11.66 -15.26 -1.41
CA LYS A 178 12.19 -14.34 -0.40
C LYS A 178 11.13 -13.46 0.27
N LEU A 179 9.89 -13.49 -0.23
CA LEU A 179 8.80 -12.70 0.33
C LEU A 179 8.40 -13.28 1.69
N TRP A 180 8.73 -12.57 2.75
CA TRP A 180 8.43 -12.95 4.12
C TRP A 180 7.30 -12.09 4.72
N ARG A 181 6.98 -10.95 4.10
CA ARG A 181 5.90 -10.07 4.55
C ARG A 181 5.05 -9.59 3.37
N LEU A 182 3.76 -9.86 3.44
CA LEU A 182 2.74 -9.25 2.58
C LEU A 182 1.78 -8.43 3.43
N ARG A 183 1.58 -7.18 3.06
CA ARG A 183 0.51 -6.33 3.57
C ARG A 183 -0.48 -6.08 2.44
N VAL A 184 -1.76 -6.28 2.71
CA VAL A 184 -2.82 -6.07 1.73
C VAL A 184 -3.89 -5.23 2.35
N HIS A 185 -4.32 -4.21 1.63
CA HIS A 185 -5.32 -3.25 2.07
C HIS A 185 -6.46 -3.23 1.06
N SER A 186 -7.70 -3.14 1.55
CA SER A 186 -8.82 -2.72 0.71
C SER A 186 -9.02 -1.21 0.81
N GLY A 187 -9.45 -0.59 -0.27
CA GLY A 187 -9.59 0.86 -0.37
C GLY A 187 -8.28 1.56 -0.72
N PHE A 188 -8.23 2.85 -0.39
CA PHE A 188 -7.09 3.73 -0.68
C PHE A 188 -6.38 4.10 0.61
N LYS A 189 -5.10 4.48 0.51
CA LYS A 189 -4.36 5.03 1.63
C LYS A 189 -5.12 6.26 2.16
N PRO A 190 -5.40 6.35 3.48
CA PRO A 190 -6.09 7.51 4.03
C PRO A 190 -5.33 8.79 3.69
N ARG A 191 -6.04 9.77 3.12
CA ARG A 191 -5.47 11.08 2.83
C ARG A 191 -5.22 11.82 4.14
N PRO A 192 -4.02 12.37 4.39
CA PRO A 192 -3.84 13.30 5.48
C PRO A 192 -4.77 14.51 5.30
N PHE A 193 -5.39 15.00 6.37
CA PHE A 193 -6.11 16.28 6.44
C PHE A 193 -7.46 16.42 5.72
N LEU A 194 -7.96 15.40 5.02
CA LEU A 194 -9.35 15.38 4.56
C LEU A 194 -10.22 14.77 5.67
N GLY A 195 -10.77 15.64 6.52
CA GLY A 195 -11.89 15.29 7.40
C GLY A 195 -13.02 14.68 6.56
N PHE A 196 -13.73 13.73 7.15
CA PHE A 196 -14.79 12.97 6.47
C PHE A 196 -16.17 13.45 6.96
N PRO A 197 -16.85 14.40 6.28
CA PRO A 197 -18.11 14.95 6.76
C PRO A 197 -19.37 14.19 6.32
N ALA A 198 -19.28 13.14 5.51
CA ALA A 198 -20.45 12.46 4.93
C ALA A 198 -20.70 11.05 5.51
N ASP A 199 -21.96 10.61 5.58
CA ASP A 199 -22.35 9.25 6.02
C ASP A 199 -21.62 8.14 5.25
N SER A 200 -21.34 8.38 3.96
CA SER A 200 -20.56 7.47 3.11
C SER A 200 -19.15 7.24 3.64
N ALA A 201 -18.56 8.21 4.33
CA ALA A 201 -17.23 8.06 4.88
C ALA A 201 -17.19 7.08 6.08
N TYR A 202 -18.27 6.96 6.84
CA TYR A 202 -18.37 5.92 7.87
C TYR A 202 -18.46 4.53 7.24
N TRP A 203 -19.18 4.39 6.12
CA TRP A 203 -19.20 3.13 5.37
C TRP A 203 -17.78 2.71 4.97
N TRP A 204 -17.00 3.62 4.39
CA TRP A 204 -15.59 3.35 4.03
C TRP A 204 -14.75 3.01 5.25
N GLY A 205 -14.92 3.75 6.35
CA GLY A 205 -14.21 3.55 7.61
C GLY A 205 -14.38 2.14 8.18
N HIS A 206 -15.58 1.55 8.08
CA HIS A 206 -15.86 0.21 8.58
C HIS A 206 -15.62 -0.92 7.56
N ASN A 207 -15.79 -0.65 6.26
CA ASN A 207 -15.68 -1.67 5.20
C ASN A 207 -14.25 -1.84 4.65
N VAL A 208 -13.36 -0.89 4.90
CA VAL A 208 -11.93 -1.08 4.64
C VAL A 208 -11.35 -2.08 5.63
N THR A 209 -10.53 -3.01 5.14
CA THR A 209 -9.79 -3.96 5.96
C THR A 209 -8.34 -4.01 5.52
N SER A 210 -7.49 -4.57 6.37
CA SER A 210 -6.08 -4.69 6.08
C SER A 210 -5.53 -5.92 6.75
N PHE A 211 -4.79 -6.73 5.99
CA PHE A 211 -4.17 -7.93 6.50
C PHE A 211 -2.66 -7.85 6.39
N VAL A 212 -2.00 -8.50 7.35
CA VAL A 212 -0.57 -8.76 7.29
C VAL A 212 -0.40 -10.27 7.32
N CYS A 213 0.21 -10.78 6.26
CA CYS A 213 0.67 -12.16 6.14
C CYS A 213 2.18 -12.16 6.39
N GLN A 214 2.64 -13.01 7.31
CA GLN A 214 4.05 -13.20 7.60
C GLN A 214 4.43 -14.66 7.43
N GLY A 215 5.53 -14.88 6.71
CA GLY A 215 6.27 -16.14 6.66
C GLY A 215 7.64 -15.94 7.31
N HIS A 216 8.27 -17.01 7.77
CA HIS A 216 9.65 -16.95 8.25
C HIS A 216 10.61 -16.99 7.05
N GLY A 217 11.68 -16.18 7.12
CA GLY A 217 12.56 -15.87 6.00
C GLY A 217 13.59 -16.96 5.68
N ASP A 218 13.79 -17.95 6.55
CA ASP A 218 14.83 -18.98 6.37
C ASP A 218 14.34 -20.42 6.62
N ASP A 219 13.46 -20.65 7.60
CA ASP A 219 13.04 -22.03 7.92
C ASP A 219 11.57 -22.28 7.57
N GLY A 220 11.35 -23.17 6.60
CA GLY A 220 10.04 -23.58 6.07
C GLY A 220 9.11 -24.30 7.06
N HIS A 221 9.28 -24.11 8.37
CA HIS A 221 8.59 -24.85 9.43
C HIS A 221 7.79 -23.99 10.42
N ALA A 222 7.92 -22.67 10.40
CA ALA A 222 7.05 -21.82 11.21
C ALA A 222 5.68 -21.57 10.53
N PRO A 223 4.57 -21.60 11.29
CA PRO A 223 3.23 -21.44 10.73
C PRO A 223 3.07 -20.05 10.11
N ARG A 224 2.52 -20.01 8.89
CA ARG A 224 2.13 -18.76 8.21
C ARG A 224 1.08 -18.06 9.05
N VAL A 225 1.32 -16.81 9.44
CA VAL A 225 0.37 -16.04 10.24
C VAL A 225 -0.25 -14.95 9.39
N THR A 226 -1.55 -15.07 9.16
CA THR A 226 -2.38 -14.00 8.61
C THR A 226 -3.17 -13.36 9.75
N ARG A 227 -3.13 -12.03 9.83
CA ARG A 227 -3.90 -11.25 10.81
C ARG A 227 -4.50 -9.99 10.18
N CYS A 228 -5.74 -9.68 10.57
CA CYS A 228 -6.38 -8.40 10.33
C CYS A 228 -5.81 -7.35 11.28
N LEU A 229 -5.45 -6.18 10.76
CA LEU A 229 -4.86 -5.08 11.53
C LEU A 229 -5.87 -4.31 12.39
N LYS A 230 -7.17 -4.38 12.06
CA LYS A 230 -8.24 -3.73 12.81
C LYS A 230 -8.75 -4.55 14.00
N LEU A 231 -8.36 -5.82 14.09
CA LEU A 231 -8.83 -6.74 15.12
C LEU A 231 -7.75 -6.94 16.18
N SER A 232 -8.19 -7.14 17.43
CA SER A 232 -7.33 -7.55 18.53
C SER A 232 -6.72 -8.94 18.26
N ARG A 233 -5.76 -9.35 19.09
CA ARG A 233 -5.15 -10.67 18.98
C ARG A 233 -6.18 -11.78 19.16
N GLU A 234 -7.02 -11.68 20.19
CA GLU A 234 -8.09 -12.65 20.48
C GLU A 234 -9.11 -12.72 19.34
N GLN A 235 -9.53 -11.56 18.82
CA GLN A 235 -10.44 -11.50 17.68
C GLN A 235 -9.83 -12.13 16.42
N ASN A 236 -8.53 -11.95 16.17
CA ASN A 236 -7.84 -12.60 15.08
C ASN A 236 -7.76 -14.13 15.25
N GLU A 237 -7.48 -14.61 16.46
CA GLU A 237 -7.50 -16.05 16.76
C GLU A 237 -8.90 -16.63 16.56
N ARG A 238 -9.93 -15.88 16.96
CA ARG A 238 -11.32 -16.27 16.74
C ARG A 238 -11.69 -16.27 15.26
N LEU A 239 -11.32 -15.24 14.51
CA LEU A 239 -11.53 -15.13 13.07
C LEU A 239 -10.95 -16.34 12.33
N ARG A 240 -9.74 -16.79 12.70
CA ARG A 240 -9.12 -18.00 12.12
C ARG A 240 -9.87 -19.29 12.46
N ARG A 241 -10.55 -19.36 13.61
CA ARG A 241 -11.34 -20.55 13.96
C ARG A 241 -12.67 -20.57 13.21
N VAL A 242 -13.35 -19.42 13.15
CA VAL A 242 -14.58 -19.26 12.37
C VAL A 242 -14.33 -19.51 10.88
N SER A 243 -13.22 -19.02 10.32
CA SER A 243 -12.85 -19.28 8.93
C SER A 243 -12.56 -20.76 8.63
N ARG A 244 -12.34 -21.58 9.66
CA ARG A 244 -12.17 -23.04 9.57
C ARG A 244 -13.45 -23.82 9.86
N GLY A 245 -14.58 -23.15 10.01
CA GLY A 245 -15.89 -23.76 10.22
C GLY A 245 -16.38 -23.77 11.66
N GLU A 246 -15.66 -23.16 12.62
CA GLU A 246 -16.20 -22.99 13.97
C GLU A 246 -17.43 -22.06 13.93
N ARG A 247 -18.48 -22.38 14.70
CA ARG A 247 -19.69 -21.56 14.79
C ARG A 247 -19.35 -20.18 15.33
N MET A 248 -19.77 -19.15 14.62
CA MET A 248 -19.63 -17.74 15.02
C MET A 248 -20.51 -17.44 16.23
N LYS A 249 -20.01 -16.62 17.16
CA LYS A 249 -20.80 -16.11 18.30
C LYS A 249 -21.58 -14.87 17.90
N LYS A 250 -22.66 -14.58 18.63
CA LYS A 250 -23.45 -13.36 18.45
C LYS A 250 -22.58 -12.09 18.58
N GLU A 251 -21.66 -12.02 19.53
CA GLU A 251 -20.74 -10.88 19.69
C GLU A 251 -19.91 -10.57 18.43
N GLU A 252 -19.51 -11.59 17.67
CA GLU A 252 -18.76 -11.45 16.42
C GLU A 252 -19.65 -10.91 15.29
N GLU A 253 -20.93 -11.28 15.27
CA GLU A 253 -21.95 -10.73 14.36
C GLU A 253 -22.23 -9.24 14.63
N ASN A 254 -21.92 -8.79 15.84
CA ASN A 254 -22.10 -7.41 16.26
C ASN A 254 -20.89 -6.53 15.90
N HIS A 255 -19.80 -7.10 15.38
CA HIS A 255 -18.56 -6.38 15.12
C HIS A 255 -18.29 -6.30 13.62
N ILE A 256 -18.53 -5.13 13.03
CA ILE A 256 -18.45 -4.95 11.58
C ILE A 256 -17.08 -5.26 11.01
N GLU A 257 -15.99 -4.85 11.68
CA GLU A 257 -14.63 -5.16 11.26
C GLU A 257 -14.36 -6.67 11.23
N PHE A 258 -14.99 -7.45 12.12
CA PHE A 258 -14.89 -8.91 12.13
C PHE A 258 -15.61 -9.50 10.92
N LEU A 259 -16.85 -9.06 10.67
CA LEU A 259 -17.64 -9.50 9.51
C LEU A 259 -16.97 -9.15 8.18
N VAL A 260 -16.44 -7.94 8.06
CA VAL A 260 -15.72 -7.47 6.87
C VAL A 260 -14.45 -8.30 6.66
N ALA A 261 -13.70 -8.57 7.73
CA ALA A 261 -12.50 -9.41 7.63
C ALA A 261 -12.82 -10.87 7.25
N LEU A 262 -14.00 -11.38 7.63
CA LEU A 262 -14.43 -12.75 7.33
C LEU A 262 -15.04 -12.89 5.93
N ARG A 263 -15.95 -11.98 5.57
CA ARG A 263 -16.87 -12.11 4.43
C ARG A 263 -16.63 -11.08 3.33
N GLY A 264 -15.97 -9.96 3.64
CA GLY A 264 -15.79 -8.84 2.72
C GLY A 264 -16.67 -7.64 3.05
N PRO A 265 -16.51 -6.53 2.33
CA PRO A 265 -17.33 -5.33 2.52
C PRO A 265 -18.82 -5.60 2.32
N MET A 266 -19.64 -4.92 3.11
CA MET A 266 -21.08 -4.85 2.94
C MET A 266 -21.43 -3.78 1.91
N THR A 267 -22.50 -3.97 1.15
CA THR A 267 -23.11 -2.87 0.38
C THR A 267 -23.61 -1.77 1.33
N MET A 268 -23.84 -0.56 0.81
CA MET A 268 -24.39 0.54 1.59
C MET A 268 -25.71 0.16 2.28
N ASP A 269 -26.63 -0.47 1.56
CA ASP A 269 -27.92 -0.90 2.12
C ASP A 269 -27.76 -1.91 3.27
N ASN A 270 -26.89 -2.91 3.09
CA ASN A 270 -26.60 -3.90 4.13
C ASN A 270 -25.95 -3.25 5.35
N TYR A 271 -25.05 -2.29 5.13
CA TYR A 271 -24.43 -1.53 6.21
C TYR A 271 -25.45 -0.68 6.98
N LEU A 272 -26.36 0.02 6.28
CA LEU A 272 -27.41 0.83 6.91
C LEU A 272 -28.39 -0.04 7.69
N ASN A 273 -28.76 -1.21 7.17
CA ASN A 273 -29.62 -2.17 7.87
C ASN A 273 -28.94 -2.71 9.13
N TRP A 274 -27.67 -3.13 9.02
CA TRP A 274 -26.87 -3.53 10.17
C TRP A 274 -26.78 -2.42 11.21
N ARG A 275 -26.54 -1.16 10.80
CA ARG A 275 -26.50 -0.01 11.72
C ARG A 275 -27.84 0.23 12.39
N LYS A 276 -28.97 0.11 11.69
CA LYS A 276 -30.33 0.29 12.25
C LYS A 276 -30.68 -0.78 13.28
N GLU A 277 -30.34 -2.04 13.02
CA GLU A 277 -30.58 -3.14 13.96
C GLU A 277 -29.79 -2.99 15.26
N ARG A 278 -28.64 -2.31 15.20
CA ARG A 278 -27.71 -2.11 16.32
C ARG A 278 -27.89 -0.79 17.06
N GLY A 279 -28.28 0.27 16.34
CA GLY A 279 -28.58 1.59 16.89
C GLY A 279 -29.87 1.63 17.72
N ARG A 280 -30.66 0.55 17.73
CA ARG A 280 -31.81 0.38 18.66
C ARG A 280 -31.41 -0.07 20.07
N TYR A 281 -30.12 -0.30 20.32
CA TYR A 281 -29.59 -0.78 21.61
C TYR A 281 -28.70 0.26 22.33
N TYR A 282 -28.72 1.52 21.88
CA TYR A 282 -28.09 2.66 22.55
C TYR A 282 -29.10 3.78 22.75
#